data_AF-A0A524GVH8-F1
#
_entry.id   AF-A0A524GVH8-F1
#
_cell.length_a   1.000
_cell.length_b   1.000
_cell.length_c   1.000
_cell.angle_alpha   90.00
_cell.angle_beta   90.00
_cell.angle_gamma   90.00
#
_symmetry.space_group_name_H-M   'P 1'
#
loop_
_entity.id
_entity.type
_entity.pdbx_description
1 polymer ?
#
loop_
_entity_poly.entity_id
_entity_poly.type
_entity_poly.pdbx_seq_one_letter_code
_entity_poly.pdbx_strand_id
1 'polypeptide(L)'
;MKRFSVRLVIVLSVIVAALVYCLPTFNLALWPHKKINLGLDLQGGMHLVLEVNTEKVVESSIERNFQEIRELVRRNQIQNAIVERPSPLKISLQVQGTENIDKLKTLLEKELRDLRISNRRQDAETFAAVLDLPDKDVQQMKKLAVDQALETIRNRIDQFGVTEPDIRRQGENRILIQLPGVQDPQRAKDLIGSTALLEFKLVDDAHDLNSALQGSVPAGSEILYKIDEDRDTKRASKTPFLLKKSALLTGASLTDARVQLDSQYGEPYVSIEFDKKGARMFERVTGENVNKRLAIVLDNKVYSAPTIQERIAGGKARITGRFTMEEARDLAIILRAGALPAPVT
;
A
#
# COMPACT_ATOMS: atom_id res chain seq x y z
N MET A 1 -60.32 -44.24 -4.76
CA MET A 1 -59.92 -43.68 -3.46
C MET A 1 -58.39 -43.54 -3.39
N LYS A 2 -57.89 -42.42 -2.84
CA LYS A 2 -56.51 -42.17 -2.36
C LYS A 2 -55.35 -42.00 -3.36
N ARG A 3 -55.40 -40.98 -4.25
CA ARG A 3 -54.19 -40.25 -4.73
C ARG A 3 -53.93 -38.95 -3.95
N PHE A 4 -54.91 -38.51 -3.16
CA PHE A 4 -54.83 -37.30 -2.32
C PHE A 4 -53.91 -37.47 -1.11
N SER A 5 -53.74 -38.71 -0.61
CA SER A 5 -52.90 -38.97 0.57
C SER A 5 -51.42 -38.75 0.31
N VAL A 6 -50.89 -39.16 -0.85
CA VAL A 6 -49.46 -39.02 -1.16
C VAL A 6 -49.07 -37.55 -1.34
N ARG A 7 -49.90 -36.74 -2.02
CA ARG A 7 -49.67 -35.30 -2.15
C ARG A 7 -49.70 -34.60 -0.80
N LEU A 8 -50.62 -34.99 0.08
CA LEU A 8 -50.72 -34.42 1.42
C LEU A 8 -49.51 -34.78 2.28
N VAL A 9 -48.98 -36.00 2.18
CA VAL A 9 -47.73 -36.39 2.86
C VAL A 9 -46.54 -35.60 2.33
N ILE A 10 -46.43 -35.39 1.02
CA ILE A 10 -45.35 -34.57 0.45
C ILE A 10 -45.44 -33.12 0.93
N VAL A 11 -46.63 -32.50 0.86
CA VAL A 11 -46.84 -31.12 1.34
C VAL A 11 -46.50 -31.01 2.82
N LEU A 12 -46.97 -31.95 3.65
CA LEU A 12 -46.66 -31.97 5.08
C LEU A 12 -45.16 -32.13 5.33
N SER A 13 -44.48 -32.99 4.56
CA SER A 13 -43.02 -33.18 4.67
C SER A 13 -42.24 -31.92 4.32
N VAL A 14 -42.67 -31.16 3.32
CA VAL A 14 -42.06 -29.88 2.94
C VAL A 14 -42.31 -28.81 4.01
N ILE A 15 -43.52 -28.76 4.58
CA ILE A 15 -43.85 -27.83 5.67
C ILE A 15 -43.03 -28.16 6.92
N VAL A 16 -42.92 -29.43 7.29
CA VAL A 16 -42.11 -29.88 8.44
C VAL A 16 -40.64 -29.56 8.19
N ALA A 17 -40.11 -29.84 7.00
CA ALA A 17 -38.75 -29.45 6.65
C ALA A 17 -38.56 -27.93 6.75
N ALA A 18 -39.47 -27.13 6.19
CA ALA A 18 -39.41 -25.66 6.28
C ALA A 18 -39.44 -25.16 7.73
N LEU A 19 -40.32 -25.72 8.57
CA LEU A 19 -40.37 -25.40 10.00
C LEU A 19 -39.06 -25.78 10.71
N VAL A 20 -38.49 -26.95 10.42
CA VAL A 20 -37.19 -27.39 10.97
C VAL A 20 -36.06 -26.44 10.57
N TYR A 21 -36.04 -25.95 9.34
CA TYR A 21 -35.04 -24.96 8.89
C TYR A 21 -35.30 -23.54 9.42
N CYS A 22 -36.53 -23.18 9.80
CA CYS A 22 -36.88 -21.87 10.37
C CYS A 22 -36.78 -21.79 11.90
N LEU A 23 -36.98 -22.90 12.62
CA LEU A 23 -36.88 -23.03 14.08
C LEU A 23 -35.58 -22.45 14.72
N PRO A 24 -34.38 -22.59 14.11
CA PRO A 24 -33.13 -22.03 14.64
C PRO A 24 -33.12 -20.50 14.74
N THR A 25 -34.06 -19.82 14.07
CA THR A 25 -34.27 -18.37 14.17
C THR A 25 -34.75 -17.96 15.57
N PHE A 26 -35.47 -18.84 16.27
CA PHE A 26 -36.12 -18.54 17.57
C PHE A 26 -35.46 -19.21 18.78
N ASN A 27 -34.74 -20.34 18.60
CA ASN A 27 -34.04 -21.03 19.69
C ASN A 27 -32.71 -21.66 19.22
N LEU A 28 -31.59 -21.33 19.89
CA LEU A 28 -30.22 -21.62 19.46
C LEU A 28 -29.77 -23.09 19.63
N ALA A 29 -30.51 -23.92 20.36
CA ALA A 29 -30.05 -25.26 20.76
C ALA A 29 -30.40 -26.39 19.76
N LEU A 30 -31.11 -26.11 18.67
CA LEU A 30 -31.59 -27.13 17.73
C LEU A 30 -30.91 -27.00 16.35
N TRP A 31 -30.57 -28.14 15.77
CA TRP A 31 -30.07 -28.27 14.39
C TRP A 31 -31.19 -27.87 13.40
N PRO A 32 -30.91 -27.09 12.32
CA PRO A 32 -29.63 -26.61 11.81
C PRO A 32 -29.15 -25.24 12.34
N HIS A 33 -27.85 -25.09 12.63
CA HIS A 33 -27.29 -23.92 13.32
C HIS A 33 -27.04 -22.66 12.45
N LYS A 34 -27.45 -22.63 11.17
CA LYS A 34 -27.25 -21.47 10.29
C LYS A 34 -28.46 -20.53 10.36
N LYS A 35 -28.26 -19.35 10.95
CA LYS A 35 -29.24 -18.24 10.93
C LYS A 35 -29.30 -17.60 9.53
N ILE A 36 -30.42 -16.94 9.23
CA ILE A 36 -30.53 -16.01 8.09
C ILE A 36 -29.65 -14.78 8.41
N ASN A 37 -28.76 -14.40 7.49
CA ASN A 37 -27.94 -13.19 7.62
C ASN A 37 -28.85 -11.96 7.52
N LEU A 38 -28.76 -11.06 8.50
CA LEU A 38 -29.56 -9.84 8.53
C LEU A 38 -28.76 -8.71 7.87
N GLY A 39 -29.40 -7.96 6.96
CA GLY A 39 -28.78 -6.81 6.31
C GLY A 39 -28.50 -5.66 7.28
N LEU A 40 -27.82 -4.61 6.80
CA LEU A 40 -27.43 -3.42 7.60
C LEU A 40 -28.59 -2.83 8.42
N ASP A 41 -29.77 -2.69 7.81
CA ASP A 41 -30.94 -2.08 8.44
C ASP A 41 -31.54 -2.93 9.58
N LEU A 42 -31.26 -4.24 9.59
CA LEU A 42 -31.81 -5.19 10.55
C LEU A 42 -30.80 -5.64 11.61
N GLN A 43 -29.50 -5.66 11.28
CA GLN A 43 -28.42 -6.08 12.18
C GLN A 43 -27.62 -4.92 12.76
N GLY A 44 -27.77 -3.71 12.19
CA GLY A 44 -26.82 -2.63 12.38
C GLY A 44 -25.48 -2.92 11.71
N GLY A 45 -24.61 -1.92 11.61
CA GLY A 45 -23.30 -2.05 10.98
C GLY A 45 -22.64 -0.72 10.68
N MET A 46 -21.67 -0.75 9.78
CA MET A 46 -20.93 0.44 9.36
C MET A 46 -21.27 0.83 7.93
N HIS A 47 -21.56 2.11 7.72
CA HIS A 47 -21.71 2.72 6.40
C HIS A 47 -20.62 3.78 6.24
N LEU A 48 -19.77 3.62 5.23
CA LEU A 48 -18.60 4.46 4.99
C LEU A 48 -18.55 4.87 3.53
N VAL A 49 -18.24 6.14 3.28
CA VAL A 49 -17.90 6.65 1.95
C VAL A 49 -16.47 7.13 2.03
N LEU A 50 -15.59 6.47 1.28
CA LEU A 50 -14.17 6.83 1.18
C LEU A 50 -13.92 7.55 -0.13
N GLU A 51 -13.11 8.61 -0.08
CA GLU A 51 -12.64 9.30 -1.28
C GLU A 51 -11.18 8.94 -1.56
N VAL A 52 -10.90 8.44 -2.76
CA VAL A 52 -9.54 8.12 -3.22
C VAL A 52 -8.88 9.39 -3.72
N ASN A 53 -7.72 9.75 -3.16
CA ASN A 53 -6.94 10.90 -3.60
C ASN A 53 -6.22 10.59 -4.94
N THR A 54 -6.97 10.65 -6.03
CA THR A 54 -6.48 10.29 -7.38
C THR A 54 -5.38 11.22 -7.88
N GLU A 55 -5.37 12.47 -7.41
CA GLU A 55 -4.39 13.50 -7.68
C GLU A 55 -3.00 13.06 -7.21
N LYS A 56 -2.93 12.41 -6.03
CA LYS A 56 -1.68 11.90 -5.49
C LYS A 56 -1.05 10.80 -6.35
N VAL A 57 -1.86 10.01 -7.05
CA VAL A 57 -1.35 8.98 -7.98
C VAL A 57 -0.65 9.64 -9.17
N VAL A 58 -1.25 10.69 -9.71
CA VAL A 58 -0.68 11.46 -10.83
C VAL A 58 0.61 12.16 -10.39
N GLU A 59 0.59 12.82 -9.23
CA GLU A 59 1.78 13.45 -8.66
C GLU A 59 2.92 12.42 -8.48
N SER A 60 2.61 11.24 -7.93
CA SER A 60 3.61 10.19 -7.72
C SER A 60 4.19 9.66 -9.04
N SER A 61 3.40 9.65 -10.12
CA SER A 61 3.88 9.31 -11.45
C SER A 61 4.83 10.36 -12.01
N ILE A 62 4.48 11.64 -11.87
CA ILE A 62 5.34 12.76 -12.25
C ILE A 62 6.64 12.74 -11.45
N GLU A 63 6.60 12.46 -10.15
CA GLU A 63 7.81 12.34 -9.33
C GLU A 63 8.72 11.20 -9.80
N ARG A 64 8.17 10.02 -10.13
CA ARG A 64 8.97 8.91 -10.69
C ARG A 64 9.62 9.31 -12.02
N ASN A 65 8.85 9.90 -12.93
CA ASN A 65 9.35 10.37 -14.22
C ASN A 65 10.41 11.47 -14.04
N PHE A 66 10.23 12.38 -13.06
CA PHE A 66 11.21 13.40 -12.73
C PHE A 66 12.56 12.80 -12.29
N GLN A 67 12.55 11.80 -11.41
CA GLN A 67 13.77 11.12 -10.99
C GLN A 67 14.43 10.36 -12.15
N GLU A 68 13.64 9.69 -12.98
CA GLU A 68 14.14 9.00 -14.18
C GLU A 68 14.79 9.96 -15.17
N ILE A 69 14.13 11.08 -15.48
CA ILE A 69 14.67 12.13 -16.36
C ILE A 69 15.98 12.68 -15.79
N ARG A 70 16.03 12.96 -14.49
CA ARG A 70 17.26 13.45 -13.83
C ARG A 70 18.41 12.46 -13.97
N GLU A 71 18.14 11.16 -13.80
CA GLU A 71 19.14 10.11 -14.00
C GLU A 71 19.56 9.97 -15.48
N LEU A 72 18.62 10.08 -16.41
CA LEU A 72 18.91 10.04 -17.85
C LEU A 72 19.79 11.21 -18.30
N VAL A 73 19.49 12.43 -17.83
CA VAL A 73 20.31 13.63 -18.09
C VAL A 73 21.74 13.43 -17.56
N ARG A 74 21.87 12.91 -16.33
CA ARG A 74 23.18 12.61 -15.73
C ARG A 74 23.95 11.54 -16.51
N ARG A 75 23.27 10.45 -16.92
CA ARG A 75 23.87 9.33 -17.66
C ARG A 75 24.34 9.74 -19.06
N ASN A 76 23.59 10.60 -19.75
CA ASN A 76 23.94 11.11 -21.08
C ASN A 76 24.90 12.30 -21.03
N GLN A 77 25.42 12.65 -19.84
CA GLN A 77 26.38 13.73 -19.63
C GLN A 77 25.92 15.08 -20.21
N ILE A 78 24.62 15.37 -20.13
CA ILE A 78 24.07 16.65 -20.58
C ILE A 78 24.42 17.69 -19.52
N GLN A 79 25.50 18.44 -19.77
CA GLN A 79 25.97 19.47 -18.85
C GLN A 79 25.04 20.68 -18.86
N ASN A 80 25.02 21.43 -17.75
CA ASN A 80 24.19 22.63 -17.58
C ASN A 80 22.69 22.41 -17.83
N ALA A 81 22.23 21.17 -17.66
CA ALA A 81 20.83 20.83 -17.68
C ALA A 81 20.24 20.91 -16.26
N ILE A 82 19.25 21.78 -16.11
CA ILE A 82 18.49 21.95 -14.89
C ILE A 82 17.17 21.22 -15.07
N VAL A 83 16.93 20.24 -14.20
CA VAL A 83 15.67 19.49 -14.13
C VAL A 83 15.00 19.89 -12.83
N GLU A 84 13.86 20.56 -12.92
CA GLU A 84 13.09 21.02 -11.77
C GLU A 84 11.64 20.56 -11.85
N ARG A 85 10.96 20.58 -10.70
CA ARG A 85 9.54 20.30 -10.60
C ARG A 85 8.82 21.57 -10.14
N PRO A 86 8.43 22.48 -11.07
CA PRO A 86 7.80 23.75 -10.70
C PRO A 86 6.41 23.59 -10.08
N SER A 87 5.75 22.45 -10.31
CA SER A 87 4.43 22.11 -9.80
C SER A 87 4.31 20.60 -9.62
N PRO A 88 3.45 20.08 -8.73
CA PRO A 88 3.24 18.65 -8.56
C PRO A 88 2.91 17.85 -9.83
N LEU A 89 2.40 18.53 -10.85
CA LEU A 89 1.94 17.91 -12.10
C LEU A 89 2.83 18.22 -13.31
N LYS A 90 3.92 18.99 -13.13
CA LYS A 90 4.75 19.47 -14.23
C LYS A 90 6.23 19.31 -13.95
N ILE A 91 6.99 18.99 -14.99
CA ILE A 91 8.46 18.90 -14.97
C ILE A 91 9.01 20.00 -15.87
N SER A 92 9.97 20.78 -15.38
CA SER A 92 10.70 21.77 -16.16
C SER A 92 12.08 21.26 -16.50
N LEU A 93 12.45 21.36 -17.77
CA LEU A 93 13.76 21.04 -18.29
C LEU A 93 14.34 22.31 -18.90
N GLN A 94 15.52 22.71 -18.47
CA GLN A 94 16.25 23.82 -19.06
C GLN A 94 17.68 23.38 -19.35
N VAL A 95 18.21 23.73 -20.52
CA VAL A 95 19.59 23.42 -20.89
C VAL A 95 20.20 24.58 -21.66
N GLN A 96 21.52 24.70 -21.54
CA GLN A 96 22.33 25.70 -22.24
C GLN A 96 23.40 25.02 -23.12
N GLY A 97 23.68 25.64 -24.27
CA GLY A 97 24.68 25.18 -25.25
C GLY A 97 24.09 24.30 -26.35
N THR A 98 24.43 24.60 -27.61
CA THR A 98 23.85 23.99 -28.81
C THR A 98 23.97 22.47 -28.84
N GLU A 99 25.13 21.92 -28.48
CA GLU A 99 25.33 20.45 -28.40
C GLU A 99 24.40 19.79 -27.38
N ASN A 100 24.20 20.43 -26.21
CA ASN A 100 23.35 19.89 -25.15
C ASN A 100 21.86 20.00 -25.52
N ILE A 101 21.48 21.04 -26.27
CA ILE A 101 20.12 21.20 -26.81
C ILE A 101 19.78 20.02 -27.72
N ASP A 102 20.67 19.65 -28.64
CA ASP A 102 20.43 18.55 -29.57
C ASP A 102 20.40 17.18 -28.87
N LYS A 103 21.28 16.97 -27.88
CA LYS A 103 21.23 15.78 -27.00
C LYS A 103 19.91 15.68 -26.24
N LEU A 104 19.45 16.78 -25.64
CA LEU A 104 18.19 16.79 -24.88
C LEU A 104 16.98 16.57 -25.78
N LYS A 105 16.93 17.19 -26.97
CA LYS A 105 15.86 16.94 -27.96
C LYS A 105 15.79 15.47 -28.35
N THR A 106 16.94 14.88 -28.66
CA THR A 106 17.04 13.46 -29.01
C THR A 106 16.54 12.57 -27.87
N LEU A 107 16.87 12.91 -26.62
CA LEU A 107 16.41 12.20 -25.42
C LEU A 107 14.90 12.31 -25.25
N LEU A 108 14.33 13.51 -25.41
CA LEU A 108 12.89 13.76 -25.31
C LEU A 108 12.10 12.94 -26.35
N GLU A 109 12.60 12.82 -27.58
CA GLU A 109 11.93 12.09 -28.66
C GLU A 109 12.05 10.56 -28.55
N LYS A 110 13.18 10.06 -28.04
CA LYS A 110 13.46 8.62 -27.94
C LYS A 110 12.91 7.99 -26.66
N GLU A 111 13.17 8.61 -25.51
CA GLU A 111 12.94 8.01 -24.19
C GLU A 111 11.69 8.55 -23.49
N LEU A 112 11.21 9.75 -23.84
CA LEU A 112 10.12 10.44 -23.11
C LEU A 112 8.84 10.58 -23.94
N ARG A 113 8.42 9.47 -24.58
CA ARG A 113 7.21 9.41 -25.42
C ARG A 113 5.90 9.48 -24.63
N ASP A 114 5.95 9.13 -23.35
CA ASP A 114 4.78 9.06 -22.47
C ASP A 114 4.42 10.42 -21.85
N LEU A 115 5.24 11.46 -22.11
CA LEU A 115 5.03 12.82 -21.61
C LEU A 115 4.72 13.78 -22.76
N ARG A 116 3.79 14.70 -22.52
CA ARG A 116 3.48 15.80 -23.44
C ARG A 116 4.32 17.02 -23.10
N ILE A 117 4.84 17.70 -24.12
CA ILE A 117 5.49 19.01 -23.96
C ILE A 117 4.40 20.09 -23.97
N SER A 118 4.07 20.59 -22.78
CA SER A 118 3.04 21.63 -22.56
C SER A 118 3.51 23.03 -22.95
N ASN A 119 4.81 23.33 -22.81
CA ASN A 119 5.41 24.60 -23.21
C ASN A 119 6.85 24.37 -23.66
N ARG A 120 7.28 25.09 -24.70
CA ARG A 120 8.64 25.04 -25.23
C ARG A 120 9.10 26.47 -25.54
N ARG A 121 10.25 26.85 -24.99
CA ARG A 121 10.98 28.06 -25.35
C ARG A 121 12.37 27.66 -25.85
N GLN A 122 12.77 28.20 -26.99
CA GLN A 122 14.09 27.97 -27.55
C GLN A 122 14.65 29.30 -28.05
N ASP A 123 15.89 29.57 -27.67
CA ASP A 123 16.74 30.64 -28.19
C ASP A 123 18.01 30.02 -28.80
N ALA A 124 18.93 30.84 -29.33
CA ALA A 124 20.18 30.38 -29.96
C ALA A 124 21.04 29.50 -29.05
N GLU A 125 21.07 29.79 -27.74
CA GLU A 125 21.92 29.08 -26.77
C GLU A 125 21.13 28.40 -25.64
N THR A 126 19.81 28.58 -25.58
CA THR A 126 18.99 28.04 -24.47
C THR A 126 17.78 27.28 -24.99
N PHE A 127 17.46 26.17 -24.32
CA PHE A 127 16.24 25.41 -24.56
C PHE A 127 15.55 25.12 -23.24
N ALA A 128 14.26 25.43 -23.17
CA ALA A 128 13.41 25.16 -22.03
C ALA A 128 12.14 24.42 -22.48
N ALA A 129 11.79 23.34 -21.78
CA ALA A 129 10.59 22.57 -22.02
C ALA A 129 9.88 22.28 -20.70
N VAL A 130 8.56 22.42 -20.69
CA VAL A 130 7.71 22.02 -19.58
C VAL A 130 6.91 20.80 -20.01
N LEU A 131 7.11 19.69 -19.30
CA LEU A 131 6.44 18.41 -19.55
C LEU A 131 5.29 18.21 -18.57
N ASP A 132 4.21 17.61 -19.05
CA ASP A 132 3.10 17.08 -18.25
C ASP A 132 2.62 15.74 -18.80
N LEU A 133 1.72 15.08 -18.07
CA LEU A 133 1.05 13.88 -18.58
C LEU A 133 -0.11 14.28 -19.50
N PRO A 134 -0.33 13.58 -20.63
CA PRO A 134 -1.52 13.78 -21.45
C PRO A 134 -2.81 13.60 -20.64
N ASP A 135 -3.83 14.42 -20.93
CA ASP A 135 -5.09 14.42 -20.16
C ASP A 135 -5.79 13.06 -20.17
N LYS A 136 -5.70 12.33 -21.28
CA LYS A 136 -6.23 10.96 -21.41
C LYS A 136 -5.57 9.99 -20.43
N ASP A 137 -4.25 10.06 -20.30
CA ASP A 137 -3.48 9.18 -19.43
C ASP A 137 -3.73 9.53 -17.97
N VAL A 138 -3.86 10.82 -17.65
CA VAL A 138 -4.29 11.28 -16.33
C VAL A 138 -5.64 10.66 -15.97
N GLN A 139 -6.66 10.77 -16.82
CA GLN A 139 -7.99 10.20 -16.55
C GLN A 139 -7.96 8.67 -16.41
N GLN A 140 -7.18 7.99 -17.25
CA GLN A 140 -7.00 6.55 -17.17
C GLN A 140 -6.33 6.14 -15.85
N MET A 141 -5.29 6.85 -15.42
CA MET A 141 -4.62 6.62 -14.14
C MET A 141 -5.56 6.84 -12.96
N LYS A 142 -6.36 7.91 -12.97
CA LYS A 142 -7.35 8.16 -11.92
C LYS A 142 -8.36 7.02 -11.84
N LYS A 143 -8.89 6.55 -12.97
CA LYS A 143 -9.82 5.42 -13.02
C LYS A 143 -9.18 4.14 -12.47
N LEU A 144 -7.99 3.79 -12.95
CA LEU A 144 -7.26 2.60 -12.49
C LEU A 144 -6.94 2.66 -10.99
N ALA A 145 -6.62 3.84 -10.46
CA ALA A 145 -6.39 4.02 -9.03
C ALA A 145 -7.63 3.69 -8.19
N VAL A 146 -8.81 4.14 -8.62
CA VAL A 146 -10.07 3.84 -7.93
C VAL A 146 -10.40 2.35 -8.01
N ASP A 147 -10.25 1.75 -9.19
CA ASP A 147 -10.52 0.33 -9.41
C ASP A 147 -9.56 -0.54 -8.55
N GLN A 148 -8.28 -0.18 -8.49
CA GLN A 148 -7.28 -0.87 -7.66
C GLN A 148 -7.53 -0.67 -6.16
N ALA A 149 -7.94 0.53 -5.74
CA ALA A 149 -8.31 0.79 -4.35
C ALA A 149 -9.52 -0.08 -3.94
N LEU A 150 -10.52 -0.20 -4.81
CA LEU A 150 -11.70 -1.04 -4.57
C LEU A 150 -11.31 -2.50 -4.35
N GLU A 151 -10.47 -3.08 -5.20
CA GLU A 151 -10.02 -4.47 -5.04
C GLU A 151 -9.17 -4.66 -3.78
N THR A 152 -8.31 -3.69 -3.44
CA THR A 152 -7.50 -3.73 -2.21
C THR A 152 -8.41 -3.71 -0.96
N ILE A 153 -9.41 -2.83 -0.95
CA ILE A 153 -10.38 -2.71 0.13
C ILE A 153 -11.22 -3.99 0.27
N ARG A 154 -11.67 -4.58 -0.86
CA ARG A 154 -12.38 -5.86 -0.86
C ARG A 154 -11.53 -6.96 -0.22
N ASN A 155 -10.29 -7.13 -0.67
CA ASN A 155 -9.38 -8.14 -0.12
C ASN A 155 -9.12 -7.96 1.38
N ARG A 156 -9.07 -6.71 1.86
CA ARG A 156 -8.91 -6.41 3.30
C ARG A 156 -10.14 -6.79 4.11
N ILE A 157 -11.32 -6.46 3.62
CA ILE A 157 -12.59 -6.77 4.28
C ILE A 157 -12.83 -8.28 4.33
N ASP A 158 -12.54 -8.99 3.24
CA ASP A 158 -12.66 -10.45 3.17
C ASP A 158 -11.76 -11.13 4.22
N GLN A 159 -10.53 -10.63 4.40
CA GLN A 159 -9.60 -11.14 5.40
C GLN A 159 -9.92 -10.71 6.83
N PHE A 160 -10.57 -9.56 7.00
CA PHE A 160 -11.10 -9.12 8.30
C PHE A 160 -12.22 -10.04 8.78
N GLY A 161 -12.94 -10.68 7.85
CA GLY A 161 -13.95 -11.70 8.15
C GLY A 161 -15.36 -11.13 8.29
N VAL A 162 -15.67 -10.03 7.60
CA VAL A 162 -17.05 -9.53 7.51
C VAL A 162 -17.84 -10.40 6.53
N THR A 163 -19.03 -10.83 6.95
CA THR A 163 -19.95 -11.58 6.10
C THR A 163 -20.72 -10.61 5.20
N GLU A 164 -20.72 -10.86 3.89
CA GLU A 164 -21.53 -10.12 2.90
C GLU A 164 -21.30 -8.59 2.87
N PRO A 165 -20.06 -8.11 2.68
CA PRO A 165 -19.82 -6.68 2.52
C PRO A 165 -20.39 -6.16 1.19
N ASP A 166 -20.97 -4.96 1.22
CA ASP A 166 -21.37 -4.26 0.01
C ASP A 166 -20.38 -3.14 -0.31
N ILE A 167 -19.61 -3.32 -1.39
CA ILE A 167 -18.54 -2.42 -1.80
C ILE A 167 -18.79 -2.01 -3.24
N ARG A 168 -19.08 -0.73 -3.46
CA ARG A 168 -19.39 -0.19 -4.79
C ARG A 168 -18.69 1.13 -5.02
N ARG A 169 -18.37 1.40 -6.28
CA ARG A 169 -17.93 2.73 -6.69
C ARG A 169 -19.10 3.71 -6.64
N GLN A 170 -18.88 4.90 -6.09
CA GLN A 170 -19.86 5.98 -6.02
C GLN A 170 -19.31 7.25 -6.69
N GLY A 171 -19.72 7.50 -7.93
CA GLY A 171 -19.18 8.62 -8.71
C GLY A 171 -17.77 8.36 -9.24
N GLU A 172 -16.96 9.41 -9.40
CA GLU A 172 -15.67 9.30 -10.08
C GLU A 172 -14.55 8.76 -9.18
N ASN A 173 -14.43 9.23 -7.94
CA ASN A 173 -13.31 8.92 -7.04
C ASN A 173 -13.72 8.38 -5.66
N ARG A 174 -15.00 8.09 -5.42
CA ARG A 174 -15.47 7.59 -4.11
C ARG A 174 -15.87 6.13 -4.15
N ILE A 175 -15.75 5.48 -3.00
CA ILE A 175 -16.09 4.08 -2.76
C ILE A 175 -17.06 4.03 -1.58
N LEU A 176 -18.26 3.51 -1.84
CA LEU A 176 -19.27 3.22 -0.84
C LEU A 176 -19.01 1.83 -0.27
N ILE A 177 -18.96 1.74 1.06
CA ILE A 177 -18.69 0.51 1.80
C ILE A 177 -19.75 0.34 2.86
N GLN A 178 -20.38 -0.83 2.90
CA GLN A 178 -21.32 -1.22 3.94
C GLN A 178 -20.90 -2.55 4.53
N LEU A 179 -20.66 -2.58 5.84
CA LEU A 179 -20.25 -3.77 6.59
C LEU A 179 -21.32 -4.10 7.64
N PRO A 180 -22.27 -5.00 7.32
CA PRO A 180 -23.25 -5.48 8.29
C PRO A 180 -22.58 -6.24 9.44
N GLY A 181 -23.02 -6.02 10.67
CA GLY A 181 -22.56 -6.81 11.82
C GLY A 181 -21.07 -6.66 12.19
N VAL A 182 -20.39 -5.60 11.73
CA VAL A 182 -19.02 -5.30 12.14
C VAL A 182 -18.97 -4.97 13.64
N GLN A 183 -18.09 -5.64 14.39
CA GLN A 183 -18.01 -5.49 15.85
C GLN A 183 -17.28 -4.21 16.26
N ASP A 184 -16.19 -3.88 15.57
CA ASP A 184 -15.39 -2.67 15.80
C ASP A 184 -15.30 -1.84 14.51
N PRO A 185 -16.16 -0.82 14.36
CA PRO A 185 -16.15 0.07 13.21
C PRO A 185 -14.85 0.88 13.07
N GLN A 186 -14.22 1.27 14.18
CA GLN A 186 -13.04 2.13 14.15
C GLN A 186 -11.83 1.33 13.65
N ARG A 187 -11.62 0.12 14.19
CA ARG A 187 -10.59 -0.78 13.70
C ARG A 187 -10.78 -1.15 12.22
N ALA A 188 -12.02 -1.42 11.80
CA ALA A 188 -12.32 -1.70 10.40
C ALA A 188 -12.00 -0.48 9.51
N LYS A 189 -12.36 0.73 9.95
CA LYS A 189 -12.01 1.98 9.24
C LYS A 189 -10.50 2.16 9.11
N ASP A 190 -9.74 1.96 10.19
CA ASP A 190 -8.28 2.14 10.19
C ASP A 190 -7.58 1.12 9.27
N LEU A 191 -8.06 -0.12 9.28
CA LEU A 191 -7.54 -1.19 8.41
C LEU A 191 -7.84 -0.92 6.93
N ILE A 192 -9.05 -0.47 6.61
CA ILE A 192 -9.47 -0.17 5.23
C ILE A 192 -8.79 1.11 4.72
N GLY A 193 -8.62 2.12 5.57
CA GLY A 193 -8.09 3.43 5.21
C GLY A 193 -6.57 3.52 5.09
N SER A 194 -5.82 2.59 5.69
CA SER A 194 -4.34 2.61 5.68
C SER A 194 -3.77 2.44 4.26
N THR A 195 -2.77 3.24 3.87
CA THR A 195 -2.09 3.03 2.58
C THR A 195 -1.26 1.75 2.58
N ALA A 196 -0.68 1.37 3.72
CA ALA A 196 0.14 0.17 3.89
C ALA A 196 1.32 0.08 2.91
N LEU A 197 1.96 1.22 2.60
CA LEU A 197 3.14 1.26 1.75
C LEU A 197 4.34 0.71 2.53
N LEU A 198 4.66 -0.56 2.29
CA LEU A 198 5.82 -1.23 2.88
C LEU A 198 7.07 -0.97 2.02
N GLU A 199 8.14 -0.51 2.66
CA GLU A 199 9.44 -0.27 2.04
C GLU A 199 10.57 -0.86 2.89
N PHE A 200 11.57 -1.42 2.22
CA PHE A 200 12.83 -1.85 2.84
C PHE A 200 13.92 -0.85 2.47
N LYS A 201 14.43 -0.11 3.45
CA LYS A 201 15.42 0.96 3.28
C LYS A 201 16.67 0.65 4.09
N LEU A 202 17.86 0.90 3.53
CA LEU A 202 19.09 0.81 4.32
C LEU A 202 19.18 1.98 5.27
N VAL A 203 19.65 1.72 6.48
CA VAL A 203 20.04 2.77 7.41
C VAL A 203 21.38 3.36 6.96
N ASP A 204 21.49 4.68 6.99
CA ASP A 204 22.70 5.40 6.64
C ASP A 204 23.59 5.59 7.87
N ASP A 205 24.32 4.53 8.22
CA ASP A 205 25.26 4.54 9.35
C ASP A 205 26.57 5.29 9.04
N ALA A 206 26.79 5.72 7.79
CA ALA A 206 28.00 6.43 7.37
C ALA A 206 27.99 7.92 7.73
N HIS A 207 26.80 8.49 7.97
CA HIS A 207 26.62 9.90 8.31
C HIS A 207 26.12 10.06 9.74
N ASP A 208 26.45 11.18 10.36
CA ASP A 208 26.03 11.47 11.73
C ASP A 208 24.53 11.86 11.79
N LEU A 209 23.78 11.09 12.59
CA LEU A 209 22.35 11.32 12.80
C LEU A 209 22.07 12.66 13.49
N ASN A 210 22.93 13.10 14.42
CA ASN A 210 22.71 14.35 15.15
C ASN A 210 22.82 15.56 14.22
N SER A 211 23.82 15.57 13.34
CA SER A 211 23.99 16.59 12.31
C SER A 211 22.81 16.62 11.34
N ALA A 212 22.28 15.45 10.97
CA ALA A 212 21.08 15.36 10.12
C ALA A 212 19.84 15.92 10.83
N LEU A 213 19.65 15.65 12.12
CA LEU A 213 18.56 16.20 12.94
C LEU A 213 18.64 17.73 13.09
N GLN A 214 19.85 18.31 12.99
CA GLN A 214 20.07 19.75 12.99
C GLN A 214 19.85 20.41 11.62
N GLY A 215 19.40 19.64 10.61
CA GLY A 215 19.03 20.14 9.29
C GLY A 215 20.04 19.83 8.17
N SER A 216 21.18 19.21 8.49
CA SER A 216 22.20 18.82 7.49
C SER A 216 21.97 17.39 7.01
N VAL A 217 20.81 17.11 6.43
CA VAL A 217 20.48 15.77 5.91
C VAL A 217 21.29 15.52 4.62
N PRO A 218 22.11 14.44 4.55
CA PRO A 218 22.88 14.12 3.35
C PRO A 218 22.00 13.92 2.11
N ALA A 219 22.53 14.27 0.94
CA ALA A 219 21.83 14.06 -0.32
C ALA A 219 21.53 12.56 -0.53
N GLY A 220 20.26 12.24 -0.81
CA GLY A 220 19.81 10.85 -0.98
C GLY A 220 19.46 10.13 0.32
N SER A 221 19.47 10.83 1.46
CA SER A 221 19.01 10.32 2.75
C SER A 221 17.77 11.08 3.24
N GLU A 222 17.02 10.47 4.15
CA GLU A 222 15.85 11.04 4.81
C GLU A 222 15.77 10.59 6.27
N ILE A 223 15.09 11.36 7.11
CA ILE A 223 14.89 11.01 8.52
C ILE A 223 13.47 10.50 8.70
N LEU A 224 13.35 9.23 9.11
CA LEU A 224 12.07 8.64 9.52
C LEU A 224 12.13 8.28 11.01
N TYR A 225 10.95 8.13 11.61
CA TYR A 225 10.84 7.88 13.05
C TYR A 225 10.21 6.52 13.32
N LYS A 226 10.77 5.82 14.29
CA LYS A 226 10.09 4.73 14.99
C LYS A 226 9.30 5.32 16.14
N ILE A 227 8.02 4.99 16.21
CA ILE A 227 7.13 5.42 17.27
C ILE A 227 6.81 4.19 18.10
N ASP A 228 7.34 4.14 19.33
CA ASP A 228 7.01 3.08 20.28
C ASP A 228 6.10 3.68 21.36
N GLU A 229 4.90 3.15 21.53
CA GLU A 229 4.01 3.52 22.63
C GLU A 229 4.20 2.53 23.79
N ASP A 230 4.56 3.06 24.95
CA ASP A 230 4.62 2.28 26.17
C ASP A 230 3.19 1.94 26.65
N ARG A 231 2.91 0.66 26.85
CA ARG A 231 1.56 0.15 27.12
C ARG A 231 1.02 0.62 28.47
N ASP A 232 1.89 0.79 29.45
CA ASP A 232 1.51 1.12 30.83
C ASP A 232 1.40 2.63 31.03
N THR A 233 2.35 3.38 30.47
CA THR A 233 2.44 4.83 30.66
C THR A 233 1.79 5.64 29.56
N LYS A 234 1.39 5.00 28.45
CA LYS A 234 0.85 5.65 27.23
C LYS A 234 1.76 6.74 26.66
N ARG A 235 3.05 6.70 27.00
CA ARG A 235 4.04 7.63 26.48
C ARG A 235 4.57 7.11 25.16
N ALA A 236 4.46 7.94 24.13
CA ALA A 236 5.08 7.68 22.84
C ALA A 236 6.54 8.12 22.87
N SER A 237 7.46 7.19 22.65
CA SER A 237 8.86 7.47 22.35
C SER A 237 9.05 7.58 20.84
N LYS A 238 9.77 8.62 20.40
CA LYS A 238 10.14 8.82 18.99
C LYS A 238 11.63 8.61 18.83
N THR A 239 12.01 7.54 18.13
CA THR A 239 13.42 7.26 17.82
C THR A 239 13.69 7.60 16.36
N PRO A 240 14.58 8.56 16.05
CA PRO A 240 14.92 8.92 14.68
C PRO A 240 15.87 7.89 14.04
N PHE A 241 15.71 7.67 12.74
CA PHE A 241 16.59 6.88 11.90
C PHE A 241 16.95 7.67 10.65
N LEU A 242 18.23 7.75 10.32
CA LEU A 242 18.70 8.27 9.04
C LEU A 242 18.69 7.12 8.04
N LEU A 243 17.83 7.20 7.02
CA LEU A 243 17.63 6.15 6.02
C LEU A 243 18.03 6.65 4.64
N LYS A 244 18.47 5.73 3.77
CA LYS A 244 18.58 6.03 2.34
C LYS A 244 17.17 6.21 1.75
N LYS A 245 16.99 7.26 0.96
CA LYS A 245 15.70 7.62 0.35
C LYS A 245 15.19 6.56 -0.62
N SER A 246 16.09 5.87 -1.31
CA SER A 246 15.76 4.80 -2.25
C SER A 246 15.39 3.50 -1.52
N ALA A 247 14.16 3.04 -1.70
CA ALA A 247 13.74 1.71 -1.26
C ALA A 247 14.40 0.62 -2.13
N LEU A 248 14.91 -0.42 -1.49
CA LEU A 248 15.54 -1.57 -2.15
C LEU A 248 14.53 -2.64 -2.54
N LEU A 249 13.49 -2.79 -1.72
CA LEU A 249 12.33 -3.65 -1.96
C LEU A 249 11.08 -2.95 -1.43
N THR A 250 9.92 -3.33 -1.96
CA THR A 250 8.61 -2.84 -1.52
C THR A 250 7.66 -3.99 -1.24
N GLY A 251 6.54 -3.69 -0.58
CA GLY A 251 5.45 -4.65 -0.33
C GLY A 251 4.82 -5.24 -1.60
N ALA A 252 5.01 -4.62 -2.76
CA ALA A 252 4.48 -5.12 -4.04
C ALA A 252 5.07 -6.46 -4.47
N SER A 253 6.20 -6.88 -3.89
CA SER A 253 6.81 -8.19 -4.14
C SER A 253 6.43 -9.26 -3.11
N LEU A 254 5.48 -8.98 -2.21
CA LEU A 254 4.98 -9.95 -1.24
C LEU A 254 3.90 -10.84 -1.84
N THR A 255 3.95 -12.13 -1.50
CA THR A 255 2.91 -13.11 -1.83
C THR A 255 2.10 -13.54 -0.62
N ASP A 256 2.70 -13.48 0.57
CA ASP A 256 2.02 -13.88 1.80
C ASP A 256 2.53 -13.10 3.01
N ALA A 257 1.66 -12.96 4.00
CA ALA A 257 1.94 -12.38 5.30
C ALA A 257 1.08 -13.09 6.36
N ARG A 258 1.70 -13.68 7.39
CA ARG A 258 1.01 -14.43 8.45
C ARG A 258 1.57 -14.10 9.81
N VAL A 259 0.70 -14.07 10.81
CA VAL A 259 1.14 -13.96 12.20
C VAL A 259 1.63 -15.31 12.69
N GLN A 260 2.76 -15.31 13.36
CA GLN A 260 3.33 -16.44 14.07
C GLN A 260 3.71 -16.00 15.48
N LEU A 261 3.77 -16.95 16.41
CA LEU A 261 4.24 -16.70 17.77
C LEU A 261 5.67 -17.18 17.87
N ASP A 262 6.53 -16.38 18.48
CA ASP A 262 7.88 -16.80 18.77
C ASP A 262 7.88 -17.92 19.82
N SER A 263 8.63 -18.98 19.55
CA SER A 263 8.67 -20.18 20.39
C SER A 263 9.31 -19.95 21.77
N GLN A 264 10.13 -18.91 21.91
CA GLN A 264 10.87 -18.65 23.14
C GLN A 264 10.10 -17.73 24.09
N TYR A 265 9.53 -16.64 23.58
CA TYR A 265 8.89 -15.61 24.41
C TYR A 265 7.38 -15.48 24.21
N GLY A 266 6.80 -16.22 23.26
CA GLY A 266 5.38 -16.11 22.92
C GLY A 266 5.00 -14.77 22.28
N GLU A 267 5.98 -13.98 21.83
CA GLU A 267 5.73 -12.68 21.21
C GLU A 267 5.23 -12.86 19.75
N PRO A 268 4.16 -12.17 19.35
CA PRO A 268 3.67 -12.25 17.98
C PRO A 268 4.58 -11.48 17.01
N TYR A 269 4.90 -12.11 15.88
CA TYR A 269 5.59 -11.47 14.76
C TYR A 269 4.87 -11.76 13.44
N VAL A 270 5.09 -10.90 12.44
CA VAL A 270 4.52 -11.11 11.10
C VAL A 270 5.59 -11.71 10.20
N SER A 271 5.40 -12.97 9.82
CA SER A 271 6.20 -13.64 8.80
C SER A 271 5.71 -13.20 7.42
N ILE A 272 6.63 -12.82 6.55
CA ILE A 272 6.35 -12.40 5.18
C ILE A 272 7.12 -13.28 4.19
N GLU A 273 6.51 -13.50 3.03
CA GLU A 273 7.08 -14.28 1.94
C GLU A 273 7.03 -13.47 0.64
N PHE A 274 8.15 -13.46 -0.08
CA PHE A 274 8.28 -12.76 -1.35
C PHE A 274 7.99 -13.68 -2.54
N ASP A 275 7.56 -13.10 -3.66
CA ASP A 275 7.53 -13.80 -4.94
C ASP A 275 8.95 -14.18 -5.41
N LYS A 276 9.05 -14.96 -6.49
CA LYS A 276 10.34 -15.42 -7.03
C LYS A 276 11.31 -14.27 -7.38
N LYS A 277 10.80 -13.13 -7.86
CA LYS A 277 11.60 -11.96 -8.25
C LYS A 277 12.04 -11.20 -6.99
N GLY A 278 11.12 -10.97 -6.05
CA GLY A 278 11.36 -10.35 -4.76
C GLY A 278 12.36 -11.15 -3.93
N ALA A 279 12.24 -12.48 -3.88
CA ALA A 279 13.15 -13.37 -3.17
C ALA A 279 14.60 -13.22 -3.66
N ARG A 280 14.81 -13.20 -4.98
CA ARG A 280 16.15 -12.97 -5.58
C ARG A 280 16.68 -11.58 -5.28
N MET A 281 15.81 -10.57 -5.34
CA MET A 281 16.18 -9.19 -5.00
C MET A 281 16.57 -9.08 -3.53
N PHE A 282 15.82 -9.71 -2.63
CA PHE A 282 16.05 -9.73 -1.19
C PHE A 282 17.35 -10.46 -0.84
N GLU A 283 17.60 -11.60 -1.46
CA GLU A 283 18.86 -12.36 -1.31
C GLU A 283 20.07 -11.53 -1.75
N ARG A 284 19.97 -10.85 -2.90
CA ARG A 284 21.04 -9.97 -3.39
C ARG A 284 21.28 -8.80 -2.45
N VAL A 285 20.22 -8.11 -2.04
CA VAL A 285 20.28 -6.95 -1.14
C VAL A 285 20.89 -7.33 0.21
N THR A 286 20.45 -8.42 0.82
CA THR A 286 21.01 -8.88 2.10
C THR A 286 22.46 -9.34 1.96
N GLY A 287 22.79 -10.03 0.86
CA GLY A 287 24.16 -10.46 0.56
C GLY A 287 25.16 -9.32 0.33
N GLU A 288 24.73 -8.20 -0.27
CA GLU A 288 25.57 -7.01 -0.50
C GLU A 288 25.69 -6.12 0.74
N ASN A 289 24.86 -6.32 1.76
CA ASN A 289 24.73 -5.42 2.92
C ASN A 289 24.82 -6.14 4.27
N VAL A 290 25.59 -7.22 4.35
CA VAL A 290 25.89 -7.90 5.61
C VAL A 290 26.50 -6.91 6.61
N ASN A 291 26.13 -7.03 7.89
CA ASN A 291 26.45 -6.14 9.00
C ASN A 291 25.85 -4.72 8.93
N LYS A 292 24.99 -4.42 7.95
CA LYS A 292 24.25 -3.15 7.89
C LYS A 292 22.82 -3.34 8.40
N ARG A 293 22.19 -2.25 8.84
CA ARG A 293 20.79 -2.27 9.28
C ARG A 293 19.85 -2.09 8.09
N LEU A 294 18.82 -2.93 8.03
CA LEU A 294 17.76 -2.86 7.03
C LEU A 294 16.46 -2.44 7.74
N ALA A 295 16.07 -1.20 7.54
CA ALA A 295 14.83 -0.66 8.07
C ALA A 295 13.62 -1.18 7.29
N ILE A 296 12.61 -1.62 8.04
CA ILE A 296 11.29 -1.96 7.56
C ILE A 296 10.39 -0.77 7.88
N VAL A 297 9.92 -0.10 6.83
CA VAL A 297 9.15 1.14 6.90
C VAL A 297 7.75 0.88 6.37
N LEU A 298 6.74 1.34 7.10
CA LEU A 298 5.33 1.30 6.67
C LEU A 298 4.75 2.70 6.81
N ASP A 299 4.22 3.26 5.73
CA ASP A 299 3.61 4.60 5.71
C ASP A 299 4.52 5.68 6.35
N ASN A 300 5.81 5.69 5.97
CA ASN A 300 6.86 6.58 6.48
C ASN A 300 7.18 6.43 7.98
N LYS A 301 6.72 5.36 8.64
CA LYS A 301 7.07 5.02 10.02
C LYS A 301 7.98 3.81 10.04
N VAL A 302 9.06 3.89 10.82
CA VAL A 302 9.99 2.76 11.00
C VAL A 302 9.38 1.80 12.00
N TYR A 303 9.16 0.55 11.59
CA TYR A 303 8.68 -0.50 12.48
C TYR A 303 9.84 -1.22 13.17
N SER A 304 10.87 -1.58 12.39
CA SER A 304 12.09 -2.19 12.90
C SER A 304 13.26 -1.88 11.98
N ALA A 305 14.48 -1.97 12.50
CA ALA A 305 15.71 -1.83 11.73
C ALA A 305 16.75 -2.88 12.16
N PRO A 306 16.46 -4.18 11.95
CA PRO A 306 17.38 -5.25 12.31
C PRO A 306 18.69 -5.16 11.52
N THR A 307 19.76 -5.68 12.11
CA THR A 307 21.05 -5.84 11.44
C THR A 307 21.00 -7.10 10.58
N ILE A 308 21.43 -6.99 9.32
CA ILE A 308 21.59 -8.14 8.43
C ILE A 308 22.81 -8.94 8.91
N GLN A 309 22.59 -10.13 9.46
CA GLN A 309 23.66 -10.98 9.99
C GLN A 309 24.34 -11.80 8.89
N GLU A 310 23.56 -12.26 7.91
CA GLU A 310 24.02 -13.08 6.80
C GLU A 310 23.15 -12.87 5.56
N ARG A 311 23.57 -13.43 4.44
CA ARG A 311 22.75 -13.47 3.21
C ARG A 311 21.51 -14.32 3.47
N ILE A 312 20.32 -13.76 3.23
CA ILE A 312 19.06 -14.48 3.43
C ILE A 312 18.56 -15.01 2.10
N ALA A 313 18.72 -16.32 1.89
CA ALA A 313 18.15 -17.02 0.75
C ALA A 313 16.70 -17.49 1.06
N GLY A 314 15.92 -17.77 0.01
CA GLY A 314 14.58 -18.36 0.15
C GLY A 314 13.42 -17.38 0.30
N GLY A 315 13.68 -16.06 0.31
CA GLY A 315 12.63 -15.05 0.17
C GLY A 315 11.65 -14.95 1.35
N LYS A 316 12.10 -15.28 2.56
CA LYS A 316 11.30 -15.13 3.78
C LYS A 316 11.94 -14.11 4.70
N ALA A 317 11.10 -13.31 5.34
CA ALA A 317 11.53 -12.36 6.36
C ALA A 317 10.50 -12.29 7.49
N ARG A 318 10.91 -11.73 8.62
CA ARG A 318 10.04 -11.50 9.78
C ARG A 318 10.05 -10.03 10.14
N ILE A 319 8.86 -9.50 10.40
CA ILE A 319 8.66 -8.17 10.96
C ILE A 319 8.38 -8.38 12.45
N THR A 320 9.35 -8.00 13.27
CA THR A 320 9.27 -8.07 14.73
C THR A 320 8.94 -6.68 15.29
N GLY A 321 8.26 -6.66 16.43
CA GLY A 321 7.90 -5.43 17.14
C GLY A 321 7.11 -5.78 18.39
N ARG A 322 6.82 -4.78 19.22
CA ARG A 322 5.99 -4.95 20.43
C ARG A 322 4.50 -5.03 20.07
N PHE A 323 4.14 -5.95 19.17
CA PHE A 323 2.77 -6.06 18.67
C PHE A 323 1.87 -6.76 19.70
N THR A 324 0.61 -6.36 19.72
CA THR A 324 -0.45 -7.24 20.22
C THR A 324 -0.78 -8.29 19.16
N MET A 325 -1.43 -9.38 19.55
CA MET A 325 -1.91 -10.39 18.60
C MET A 325 -2.85 -9.77 17.55
N GLU A 326 -3.62 -8.78 17.96
CA GLU A 326 -4.55 -8.02 17.12
C GLU A 326 -3.82 -7.12 16.12
N GLU A 327 -2.85 -6.32 16.59
CA GLU A 327 -2.02 -5.46 15.74
C GLU A 327 -1.23 -6.27 14.71
N ALA A 328 -0.66 -7.41 15.12
CA ALA A 328 0.05 -8.29 14.20
C ALA A 328 -0.90 -8.87 13.13
N ARG A 329 -2.15 -9.19 13.51
CA ARG A 329 -3.16 -9.68 12.58
C ARG A 329 -3.56 -8.60 11.58
N ASP A 330 -3.79 -7.38 12.03
CA ASP A 330 -4.14 -6.26 11.17
C ASP A 330 -3.01 -5.92 10.21
N LEU A 331 -1.77 -5.92 10.71
CA LEU A 331 -0.57 -5.77 9.88
C LEU A 331 -0.47 -6.89 8.82
N ALA A 332 -0.72 -8.14 9.18
CA ALA A 332 -0.71 -9.24 8.22
C ALA A 332 -1.79 -9.09 7.15
N ILE A 333 -2.99 -8.60 7.50
CA ILE A 333 -4.09 -8.35 6.56
C ILE A 333 -3.70 -7.27 5.54
N ILE A 334 -3.20 -6.13 6.01
CA ILE A 334 -2.85 -5.01 5.11
C ILE A 334 -1.68 -5.37 4.19
N LEU A 335 -0.69 -6.13 4.68
CA LEU A 335 0.44 -6.57 3.87
C LEU A 335 0.03 -7.59 2.80
N ARG A 336 -0.89 -8.51 3.11
CA ARG A 336 -1.37 -9.51 2.16
C ARG A 336 -2.29 -8.92 1.11
N ALA A 337 -3.14 -7.98 1.50
CA ALA A 337 -4.04 -7.29 0.58
C ALA A 337 -3.31 -6.29 -0.33
N GLY A 338 -2.14 -5.81 0.09
CA GLY A 338 -1.31 -4.87 -0.65
C GLY A 338 -1.57 -3.40 -0.28
N ALA A 339 -0.71 -2.54 -0.83
CA ALA A 339 -0.79 -1.10 -0.61
C ALA A 339 -1.89 -0.45 -1.45
N LEU A 340 -2.57 0.54 -0.89
CA LEU A 340 -3.48 1.38 -1.67
C LEU A 340 -2.67 2.22 -2.67
N PRO A 341 -3.18 2.40 -3.90
CA PRO A 341 -2.49 3.19 -4.93
C PRO A 341 -2.43 4.69 -4.57
N ALA A 342 -3.37 5.16 -3.75
CA ALA A 342 -3.42 6.49 -3.20
C ALA A 342 -4.02 6.48 -1.79
N PRO A 343 -3.73 7.51 -0.96
CA PRO A 343 -4.44 7.72 0.29
C PRO A 343 -5.94 7.87 0.06
N VAL A 344 -6.72 7.39 1.03
CA VAL A 344 -8.17 7.57 1.10
C VAL A 344 -8.54 8.42 2.30
N THR A 345 -9.61 9.20 2.19
CA THR A 345 -10.13 10.07 3.27
C THR A 345 -11.58 9.80 3.59
#